data_AF-A0A2K8XLW4-F1
#
_entry.id   AF-A0A2K8XLW4-F1
#
_cell.length_a   1.000
_cell.length_b   1.000
_cell.length_c   1.000
_cell.angle_alpha   90.00
_cell.angle_beta   90.00
_cell.angle_gamma   90.00
#
_symmetry.space_group_name_H-M   'P 1'
#
loop_
_entity.id
_entity.type
_entity.pdbx_description
1 polymer ?
#
loop_
_entity_poly.entity_id
_entity_poly.type
_entity_poly.pdbx_seq_one_letter_code
_entity_poly.pdbx_strand_id
1 'polypeptide(L)'
;MPFQKVFTAQQLNALLITLELAPNEEAQVKLKIEVVLSSVNSIYSEAVDLTVTPYPALSDISTTWGIVGDATPNGWGGLDVPFYKTDIDNVFAAYVHLIDGEIKFRENNDWTVNYGDTGVDGTLEGGGDNIVVTAGTYYITMNLNNLTYTLESSTEDIWGLVGDATPNAWDGPDWTLYPAGNDIYVTYVDLINGQIKFRLNNDWGVNYGDTGVDGTLEAGGDNIDITVEGKYKITMDLFNQTYTLELIP
;
A
#
# COMPACT_ATOMS: atom_id res chain seq x y z
N MET A 1 4.01 24.40 -15.73
CA MET A 1 4.59 23.84 -14.48
C MET A 1 5.61 22.78 -14.90
N PRO A 2 6.79 22.67 -14.27
CA PRO A 2 7.72 21.59 -14.63
C PRO A 2 7.09 20.23 -14.29
N PHE A 3 7.32 19.23 -15.13
CA PHE A 3 6.96 17.84 -14.82
C PHE A 3 7.87 17.34 -13.68
N GLN A 4 7.30 16.69 -12.68
CA GLN A 4 8.01 16.15 -11.52
C GLN A 4 7.48 14.75 -11.21
N LYS A 5 8.40 13.82 -10.88
CA LYS A 5 8.09 12.52 -10.27
C LYS A 5 8.97 12.39 -9.02
N VAL A 6 8.37 11.97 -7.92
CA VAL A 6 9.04 11.67 -6.65
C VAL A 6 8.89 10.17 -6.43
N PHE A 7 9.96 9.50 -6.03
CA PHE A 7 9.93 8.10 -5.64
C PHE A 7 10.10 8.03 -4.13
N THR A 8 9.30 7.21 -3.46
CA THR A 8 9.63 6.75 -2.11
C THR A 8 10.87 5.86 -2.17
N ALA A 9 11.55 5.68 -1.04
CA ALA A 9 12.71 4.79 -0.95
C ALA A 9 12.36 3.37 -1.44
N GLN A 10 11.14 2.92 -1.17
CA GLN A 10 10.63 1.62 -1.60
C GLN A 10 10.31 1.53 -3.08
N GLN A 11 9.68 2.55 -3.66
CA GLN A 11 9.45 2.61 -5.10
C GLN A 11 10.76 2.57 -5.87
N LEU A 12 11.77 3.31 -5.41
CA LEU A 12 13.10 3.28 -6.01
C LEU A 12 13.74 1.90 -5.82
N ASN A 13 13.71 1.32 -4.61
CA ASN A 13 14.31 0.02 -4.35
C ASN A 13 13.72 -1.09 -5.24
N ALA A 14 12.40 -1.12 -5.43
CA ALA A 14 11.76 -2.08 -6.32
C ALA A 14 12.31 -2.01 -7.75
N LEU A 15 12.51 -0.80 -8.29
CA LEU A 15 13.13 -0.61 -9.61
C LEU A 15 14.57 -1.13 -9.65
N LEU A 16 15.34 -0.89 -8.59
CA LEU A 16 16.73 -1.36 -8.50
C LEU A 16 16.82 -2.89 -8.46
N ILE A 17 15.90 -3.56 -7.79
CA ILE A 17 15.81 -5.02 -7.77
C ILE A 17 15.44 -5.57 -9.16
N THR A 18 14.52 -4.92 -9.89
CA THR A 18 14.20 -5.28 -11.29
C THR A 18 15.40 -5.12 -12.23
N LEU A 19 16.31 -4.19 -11.93
CA LEU A 19 17.59 -4.06 -12.63
C LEU A 19 18.63 -5.12 -12.24
N GLU A 20 18.23 -6.12 -11.44
CA GLU A 20 19.07 -7.23 -10.94
C GLU A 20 20.27 -6.76 -10.11
N LEU A 21 20.17 -5.58 -9.48
CA LEU A 21 21.21 -5.11 -8.58
C LEU A 21 21.21 -5.93 -7.29
N ALA A 22 22.41 -6.31 -6.85
CA ALA A 22 22.59 -7.09 -5.64
C ALA A 22 22.14 -6.30 -4.40
N PRO A 23 21.26 -6.86 -3.56
CA PRO A 23 20.88 -6.23 -2.32
C PRO A 23 22.07 -6.04 -1.37
N ASN A 24 22.05 -4.94 -0.63
CA ASN A 24 23.05 -4.49 0.33
C ASN A 24 24.44 -4.21 -0.28
N GLU A 25 24.52 -4.10 -1.60
CA GLU A 25 25.74 -3.75 -2.31
C GLU A 25 25.56 -2.40 -3.03
N GLU A 26 26.55 -1.53 -2.92
CA GLU A 26 26.52 -0.25 -3.60
C GLU A 26 26.66 -0.45 -5.12
N ALA A 27 25.80 0.22 -5.90
CA ALA A 27 25.80 0.21 -7.34
C ALA A 27 25.55 1.62 -7.91
N GLN A 28 25.91 1.82 -9.17
CA GLN A 28 25.56 3.03 -9.92
C GLN A 28 24.47 2.72 -10.95
N VAL A 29 23.42 3.55 -10.94
CA VAL A 29 22.40 3.57 -11.98
C VAL A 29 22.39 4.91 -12.69
N LYS A 30 21.89 4.92 -13.93
CA LYS A 30 21.73 6.14 -14.73
C LYS A 30 20.26 6.49 -14.82
N LEU A 31 19.89 7.65 -14.29
CA LEU A 31 18.58 8.23 -14.49
C LEU A 31 18.57 9.13 -15.73
N LYS A 32 17.54 8.94 -16.56
CA LYS A 32 17.23 9.78 -17.71
C LYS A 32 15.74 10.07 -17.74
N ILE A 33 15.38 11.25 -18.20
CA ILE A 33 13.99 11.61 -18.49
C ILE A 33 13.75 11.35 -19.98
N GLU A 34 12.75 10.55 -20.31
CA GLU A 34 12.27 10.38 -21.67
C GLU A 34 11.07 11.29 -21.94
N VAL A 35 11.14 12.05 -23.04
CA VAL A 35 10.01 12.79 -23.59
C VAL A 35 9.59 12.10 -24.88
N VAL A 36 8.45 11.42 -24.84
CA VAL A 36 7.85 10.74 -25.99
C VAL A 36 7.09 11.77 -26.82
N LEU A 37 7.50 11.98 -28.08
CA LEU A 37 6.87 12.91 -29.02
C LEU A 37 5.90 12.20 -29.98
N SER A 38 6.16 10.92 -30.26
CA SER A 38 5.27 10.03 -31.01
C SER A 38 5.62 8.57 -30.71
N SER A 39 4.89 7.61 -31.31
CA SER A 39 5.15 6.18 -31.16
C SER A 39 6.53 5.71 -31.67
N VAL A 40 7.28 6.57 -32.37
CA VAL A 40 8.60 6.26 -32.93
C VAL A 40 9.66 7.32 -32.60
N ASN A 41 9.29 8.40 -31.92
CA ASN A 41 10.19 9.50 -31.62
C ASN A 41 10.16 9.82 -30.14
N SER A 42 11.34 9.73 -29.51
CA SER A 42 11.58 10.14 -28.14
C SER A 42 12.87 10.93 -28.05
N ILE A 43 12.94 11.84 -27.07
CA ILE A 43 14.15 12.56 -26.70
C ILE A 43 14.47 12.21 -25.26
N TYR A 44 15.74 11.93 -24.98
CA TYR A 44 16.22 11.67 -23.62
C TYR A 44 16.99 12.89 -23.10
N SER A 45 16.89 13.14 -21.79
CA SER A 45 17.81 14.03 -21.11
C SER A 45 19.24 13.46 -21.10
N GLU A 46 20.20 14.30 -20.71
CA GLU A 46 21.49 13.79 -20.24
C GLU A 46 21.29 12.84 -19.04
N ALA A 47 22.20 11.89 -18.89
CA ALA A 47 22.18 10.96 -17.77
C ALA A 47 22.65 11.65 -16.48
N VAL A 48 21.96 11.35 -15.39
CA VAL A 48 22.45 11.62 -14.03
C VAL A 48 22.87 10.28 -13.43
N ASP A 49 24.11 10.19 -12.98
CA ASP A 49 24.59 9.03 -12.23
C ASP A 49 24.06 9.12 -10.80
N LEU A 50 23.42 8.05 -10.33
CA LEU A 50 22.95 7.90 -8.97
C LEU A 50 23.63 6.69 -8.34
N THR A 51 24.34 6.92 -7.24
CA THR A 51 24.81 5.85 -6.37
C THR A 51 23.67 5.39 -5.47
N VAL A 52 23.42 4.09 -5.47
CA VAL A 52 22.34 3.45 -4.74
C VAL A 52 22.85 2.22 -4.01
N THR A 53 22.17 1.83 -2.94
CA THR A 53 22.38 0.54 -2.27
C THR A 53 21.00 -0.09 -2.12
N PRO A 54 20.60 -1.01 -3.02
CA PRO A 54 19.31 -1.67 -2.91
C PRO A 54 19.24 -2.47 -1.62
N TYR A 55 18.07 -2.64 -1.02
CA TYR A 55 17.83 -3.58 0.05
C TYR A 55 17.01 -4.78 -0.46
N PRO A 56 17.07 -5.95 0.20
CA PRO A 56 16.34 -7.13 -0.27
C PRO A 56 14.86 -6.83 -0.40
N ALA A 57 14.24 -7.25 -1.51
CA ALA A 57 12.79 -7.23 -1.61
C ALA A 57 12.23 -8.03 -0.41
N LEU A 58 11.49 -7.36 0.47
CA LEU A 58 10.85 -8.02 1.60
C LEU A 58 9.80 -8.97 1.03
N SER A 59 10.03 -10.28 1.16
CA SER A 59 9.09 -11.29 0.67
C SER A 59 7.75 -11.24 1.41
N ASP A 60 7.78 -10.81 2.67
CA ASP A 60 6.62 -10.56 3.52
C ASP A 60 6.74 -9.21 4.26
N ILE A 61 5.98 -8.24 3.78
CA ILE A 61 5.85 -6.90 4.38
C ILE A 61 4.66 -6.78 5.33
N SER A 62 3.94 -7.87 5.61
CA SER A 62 2.83 -7.84 6.57
C SER A 62 3.32 -7.59 8.00
N THR A 63 2.44 -7.01 8.81
CA THR A 63 2.68 -6.75 10.22
C THR A 63 1.46 -7.16 11.04
N THR A 64 1.62 -7.19 12.36
CA THR A 64 0.52 -7.31 13.32
C THR A 64 -0.09 -5.96 13.68
N TRP A 65 0.48 -4.85 13.21
CA TRP A 65 0.05 -3.50 13.54
C TRP A 65 -0.98 -2.98 12.56
N GLY A 66 -1.91 -2.18 13.06
CA GLY A 66 -2.88 -1.49 12.21
C GLY A 66 -3.47 -0.24 12.83
N ILE A 67 -4.28 0.44 12.02
CA ILE A 67 -4.95 1.70 12.32
C ILE A 67 -6.43 1.43 12.52
N VAL A 68 -6.98 1.88 13.65
CA VAL A 68 -8.38 1.73 14.04
C VAL A 68 -8.96 3.09 14.44
N GLY A 69 -10.24 3.33 14.20
CA GLY A 69 -10.85 4.61 14.57
C GLY A 69 -12.18 4.84 13.88
N ASP A 70 -12.99 5.78 14.35
CA ASP A 70 -14.20 6.18 13.61
C ASP A 70 -13.86 6.90 12.29
N ALA A 71 -12.63 7.41 12.16
CA ALA A 71 -12.09 7.92 10.92
C ALA A 71 -11.70 6.82 9.91
N THR A 72 -11.55 5.56 10.32
CA THR A 72 -11.13 4.46 9.44
C THR A 72 -12.34 3.77 8.80
N PRO A 73 -12.16 3.05 7.67
CA PRO A 73 -13.22 2.33 6.97
C PRO A 73 -14.08 1.40 7.84
N ASN A 74 -13.48 0.82 8.89
CA ASN A 74 -14.08 -0.26 9.67
C ASN A 74 -14.47 0.17 11.10
N GLY A 75 -14.22 1.43 11.48
CA GLY A 75 -14.59 1.95 12.81
C GLY A 75 -13.78 1.35 13.95
N TRP A 76 -14.17 1.68 15.20
CA TRP A 76 -13.53 1.15 16.42
C TRP A 76 -13.70 -0.36 16.66
N GLY A 77 -14.72 -0.96 16.05
CA GLY A 77 -15.11 -2.36 16.28
C GLY A 77 -14.78 -3.31 15.13
N GLY A 78 -14.30 -2.81 14.00
CA GLY A 78 -13.95 -3.62 12.83
C GLY A 78 -12.48 -4.01 12.79
N LEU A 79 -12.07 -4.55 11.64
CA LEU A 79 -10.68 -4.89 11.36
C LEU A 79 -9.83 -3.62 11.19
N ASP A 80 -8.60 -3.67 11.68
CA ASP A 80 -7.65 -2.59 11.47
C ASP A 80 -7.26 -2.44 10.00
N VAL A 81 -7.00 -1.19 9.58
CA VAL A 81 -6.26 -0.94 8.33
C VAL A 81 -4.80 -1.32 8.58
N PRO A 82 -4.21 -2.27 7.82
CA PRO A 82 -2.89 -2.80 8.15
C PRO A 82 -1.77 -1.80 7.93
N PHE A 83 -0.81 -1.78 8.85
CA PHE A 83 0.52 -1.25 8.60
C PHE A 83 1.39 -2.29 7.89
N TYR A 84 2.38 -1.80 7.15
CA TYR A 84 3.34 -2.60 6.39
C TYR A 84 4.77 -2.31 6.84
N LYS A 85 5.64 -3.32 6.80
CA LYS A 85 7.07 -3.17 7.12
C LYS A 85 7.74 -2.21 6.15
N THR A 86 8.57 -1.32 6.68
CA THR A 86 9.53 -0.55 5.89
C THR A 86 10.89 -1.27 5.82
N ASP A 87 11.87 -0.63 5.20
CA ASP A 87 13.28 -1.04 5.23
C ASP A 87 13.97 -0.78 6.57
N ILE A 88 13.32 -0.03 7.48
CA ILE A 88 13.81 0.25 8.82
C ILE A 88 13.04 -0.62 9.83
N ASP A 89 13.78 -1.40 10.62
CA ASP A 89 13.19 -2.25 11.66
C ASP A 89 12.36 -1.41 12.65
N ASN A 90 11.21 -1.94 13.08
CA ASN A 90 10.24 -1.27 13.95
C ASN A 90 9.71 0.08 13.44
N VAL A 91 9.84 0.34 12.13
CA VAL A 91 9.16 1.43 11.44
C VAL A 91 8.20 0.85 10.42
N PHE A 92 6.95 1.28 10.50
CA PHE A 92 5.86 0.76 9.69
C PHE A 92 5.12 1.89 8.99
N ALA A 93 4.55 1.58 7.83
CA ALA A 93 3.88 2.57 7.00
C ALA A 93 2.55 2.05 6.45
N ALA A 94 1.61 2.97 6.23
CA ALA A 94 0.32 2.67 5.61
C ALA A 94 -0.14 3.84 4.74
N TYR A 95 -0.78 3.51 3.62
CA TYR A 95 -1.64 4.45 2.90
C TYR A 95 -3.08 4.18 3.33
N VAL A 96 -3.82 5.24 3.68
CA VAL A 96 -5.20 5.10 4.14
C VAL A 96 -6.04 6.31 3.75
N HIS A 97 -7.29 6.05 3.37
CA HIS A 97 -8.33 7.06 3.28
C HIS A 97 -9.02 7.19 4.64
N LEU A 98 -9.00 8.39 5.19
CA LEU A 98 -9.66 8.73 6.46
C LEU A 98 -10.77 9.74 6.22
N ILE A 99 -11.79 9.69 7.08
CA ILE A 99 -12.78 10.77 7.24
C ILE A 99 -12.43 11.63 8.46
N ASP A 100 -13.17 12.72 8.70
CA ASP A 100 -13.03 13.47 9.95
C ASP A 100 -13.34 12.56 11.15
N GLY A 101 -12.46 12.52 12.14
CA GLY A 101 -12.63 11.68 13.31
C GLY A 101 -11.34 11.46 14.08
N GLU A 102 -11.24 10.28 14.68
CA GLU A 102 -10.17 9.86 15.56
C GLU A 102 -9.63 8.50 15.13
N ILE A 103 -8.33 8.29 15.36
CA ILE A 103 -7.64 7.01 15.15
C ILE A 103 -6.77 6.62 16.35
N LYS A 104 -6.38 5.35 16.39
CA LYS A 104 -5.33 4.75 17.21
C LYS A 104 -4.55 3.73 16.42
N PHE A 105 -3.37 3.38 16.93
CA PHE A 105 -2.59 2.26 16.43
C PHE A 105 -2.65 1.12 17.43
N ARG A 106 -2.92 -0.10 16.96
CA ARG A 106 -2.96 -1.26 17.85
C ARG A 106 -2.38 -2.50 17.18
N GLU A 107 -1.98 -3.45 18.01
CA GLU A 107 -1.42 -4.71 17.58
C GLU A 107 -2.48 -5.82 17.61
N ASN A 108 -2.43 -6.74 16.66
CA ASN A 108 -3.24 -7.95 16.58
C ASN A 108 -4.75 -7.73 16.53
N ASN A 109 -5.20 -6.55 16.06
CA ASN A 109 -6.61 -6.16 16.09
C ASN A 109 -7.21 -6.23 17.52
N ASP A 110 -6.37 -6.00 18.53
CA ASP A 110 -6.68 -6.13 19.96
C ASP A 110 -6.19 -4.92 20.76
N TRP A 111 -6.82 -4.65 21.90
CA TRP A 111 -6.53 -3.48 22.72
C TRP A 111 -5.38 -3.67 23.72
N THR A 112 -4.80 -4.87 23.84
CA THR A 112 -3.72 -5.16 24.79
C THR A 112 -2.50 -4.29 24.56
N VAL A 113 -2.10 -4.11 23.30
CA VAL A 113 -0.98 -3.24 22.92
C VAL A 113 -1.52 -2.21 21.93
N ASN A 114 -1.67 -0.96 22.39
CA ASN A 114 -2.15 0.14 21.57
C ASN A 114 -1.42 1.44 21.92
N TYR A 115 -1.31 2.32 20.95
CA TYR A 115 -0.71 3.63 21.05
C TYR A 115 -1.69 4.72 20.61
N GLY A 116 -1.55 5.86 21.27
CA GLY A 116 -2.22 7.13 20.97
C GLY A 116 -1.26 8.29 21.18
N ASP A 117 -1.77 9.53 21.18
CA ASP A 117 -0.98 10.75 21.35
C ASP A 117 -1.65 11.66 22.40
N THR A 118 -1.12 11.59 23.62
CA THR A 118 -1.56 12.38 24.76
C THR A 118 -0.79 13.69 24.80
N GLY A 119 -1.46 14.78 24.43
CA GLY A 119 -0.84 16.11 24.37
C GLY A 119 -0.65 16.63 22.95
N VAL A 120 -0.89 15.78 21.94
CA VAL A 120 -0.90 16.14 20.51
C VAL A 120 0.44 16.71 20.07
N ASP A 121 1.52 16.03 20.46
CA ASP A 121 2.90 16.46 20.18
C ASP A 121 3.64 15.53 19.20
N GLY A 122 2.96 14.50 18.70
CA GLY A 122 3.51 13.55 17.75
C GLY A 122 4.28 12.40 18.41
N THR A 123 4.30 12.31 19.74
CA THR A 123 4.82 11.14 20.45
C THR A 123 3.73 10.11 20.72
N LEU A 124 4.13 8.84 20.78
CA LEU A 124 3.24 7.71 21.00
C LEU A 124 3.34 7.24 22.45
N GLU A 125 2.22 7.29 23.17
CA GLU A 125 2.11 6.70 24.50
C GLU A 125 1.28 5.43 24.47
N GLY A 126 1.76 4.40 25.18
CA GLY A 126 1.00 3.18 25.38
C GLY A 126 -0.32 3.47 26.07
N GLY A 127 -1.44 3.20 25.38
CA GLY A 127 -2.78 3.53 25.85
C GLY A 127 -3.13 5.02 25.86
N GLY A 128 -2.36 5.87 25.17
CA GLY A 128 -2.57 7.33 25.10
C GLY A 128 -3.92 7.74 24.51
N ASP A 129 -4.18 9.06 24.47
CA ASP A 129 -5.41 9.63 23.89
C ASP A 129 -5.52 9.34 22.39
N ASN A 130 -6.74 9.39 21.85
CA ASN A 130 -6.95 9.17 20.42
C ASN A 130 -6.31 10.30 19.58
N ILE A 131 -5.83 9.95 18.39
CA ILE A 131 -5.23 10.89 17.44
C ILE A 131 -6.35 11.46 16.56
N VAL A 132 -6.60 12.77 16.62
CA VAL A 132 -7.61 13.44 15.80
C VAL A 132 -7.08 13.64 14.38
N VAL A 133 -7.89 13.27 13.39
CA VAL A 133 -7.59 13.39 11.96
C VAL A 133 -8.73 14.08 11.21
N THR A 134 -8.39 14.67 10.07
CA THR A 134 -9.36 15.23 9.12
C THR A 134 -9.52 14.32 7.92
N ALA A 135 -10.60 14.50 7.16
CA ALA A 135 -10.84 13.76 5.93
C ALA A 135 -9.72 13.98 4.92
N GLY A 136 -9.20 12.89 4.36
CA GLY A 136 -8.15 12.91 3.37
C GLY A 136 -7.45 11.58 3.19
N THR A 137 -6.53 11.55 2.23
CA THR A 137 -5.62 10.42 2.03
C THR A 137 -4.33 10.71 2.75
N TYR A 138 -3.82 9.76 3.51
CA TYR A 138 -2.60 9.91 4.29
C TYR A 138 -1.61 8.80 4.00
N TYR A 139 -0.34 9.17 3.96
CA TYR A 139 0.78 8.29 4.22
C TYR A 139 1.15 8.42 5.70
N ILE A 140 0.91 7.36 6.47
CA ILE A 140 1.12 7.35 7.91
C ILE A 140 2.36 6.52 8.20
N THR A 141 3.30 7.06 8.97
CA THR A 141 4.45 6.30 9.47
C THR A 141 4.36 6.17 10.98
N MET A 142 4.55 4.95 11.50
CA MET A 142 4.69 4.66 12.93
C MET A 142 6.12 4.18 13.21
N ASN A 143 6.82 4.86 14.11
CA ASN A 143 8.19 4.53 14.49
C ASN A 143 8.24 4.11 15.97
N LEU A 144 8.36 2.81 16.22
CA LEU A 144 8.42 2.28 17.60
C LEU A 144 9.81 2.37 18.21
N ASN A 145 10.87 2.67 17.44
CA ASN A 145 12.21 2.92 18.00
C ASN A 145 12.23 4.23 18.80
N ASN A 146 11.52 5.24 18.29
CA ASN A 146 11.46 6.58 18.89
C ASN A 146 10.12 6.88 19.56
N LEU A 147 9.12 6.01 19.40
CA LEU A 147 7.74 6.22 19.82
C LEU A 147 7.18 7.52 19.24
N THR A 148 7.20 7.65 17.91
CA THR A 148 6.66 8.81 17.19
C THR A 148 5.86 8.36 15.98
N TYR A 149 5.03 9.24 15.45
CA TYR A 149 4.33 9.02 14.18
C TYR A 149 4.30 10.26 13.30
N THR A 150 4.03 10.07 12.01
CA THR A 150 3.75 11.16 11.07
C THR A 150 2.43 10.91 10.34
N LEU A 151 1.71 12.00 10.05
CA LEU A 151 0.51 12.02 9.23
C LEU A 151 0.76 12.94 8.03
N GLU A 152 1.22 12.36 6.92
CA GLU A 152 1.53 13.12 5.72
C GLU A 152 0.36 13.03 4.74
N SER A 153 -0.25 14.16 4.40
CA SER A 153 -1.28 14.17 3.34
C SER A 153 -0.67 13.67 2.03
N SER A 154 -1.36 12.74 1.40
CA SER A 154 -0.96 12.14 0.15
C SER A 154 -1.96 12.47 -0.96
N THR A 155 -1.45 12.65 -2.17
CA THR A 155 -2.25 12.70 -3.39
C THR A 155 -2.07 11.45 -4.23
N GLU A 156 -1.47 10.40 -3.68
CA GLU A 156 -1.29 9.12 -4.36
C GLU A 156 -2.66 8.46 -4.53
N ASP A 157 -2.82 7.84 -5.70
CA ASP A 157 -3.95 6.97 -5.97
C ASP A 157 -3.80 5.68 -5.15
N ILE A 158 -4.87 5.30 -4.45
CA ILE A 158 -4.92 4.10 -3.62
C ILE A 158 -5.73 3.03 -4.33
N TRP A 159 -5.08 1.92 -4.63
CA TRP A 159 -5.76 0.71 -5.07
C TRP A 159 -6.33 -0.06 -3.88
N GLY A 160 -7.46 -0.72 -4.10
CA GLY A 160 -8.06 -1.58 -3.10
C GLY A 160 -8.81 -2.76 -3.70
N LEU A 161 -9.15 -3.72 -2.82
CA LEU A 161 -10.00 -4.86 -3.13
C LEU A 161 -11.42 -4.62 -2.67
N VAL A 162 -12.37 -4.89 -3.57
CA VAL A 162 -13.82 -4.86 -3.31
C VAL A 162 -14.43 -6.19 -3.75
N GLY A 163 -15.48 -6.64 -3.08
CA GLY A 163 -16.18 -7.86 -3.46
C GLY A 163 -16.71 -8.64 -2.27
N ASP A 164 -17.67 -9.54 -2.48
CA ASP A 164 -18.29 -10.33 -1.40
C ASP A 164 -17.32 -11.31 -0.73
N ALA A 165 -16.17 -11.60 -1.33
CA ALA A 165 -15.08 -12.30 -0.67
C ALA A 165 -14.28 -11.42 0.31
N THR A 166 -14.35 -10.08 0.21
CA THR A 166 -13.59 -9.14 1.05
C THR A 166 -14.35 -8.77 2.33
N PRO A 167 -13.67 -8.24 3.37
CA PRO A 167 -14.32 -7.85 4.63
C PRO A 167 -15.47 -6.85 4.49
N ASN A 168 -15.42 -6.02 3.44
CA ASN A 168 -16.33 -4.88 3.25
C ASN A 168 -17.33 -5.07 2.10
N ALA A 169 -17.36 -6.25 1.47
CA ALA A 169 -18.30 -6.59 0.40
C ALA A 169 -18.25 -5.62 -0.81
N TRP A 170 -19.29 -5.59 -1.64
CA TRP A 170 -19.38 -4.76 -2.85
C TRP A 170 -19.71 -3.28 -2.58
N ASP A 171 -20.46 -3.02 -1.51
CA ASP A 171 -21.01 -1.70 -1.18
C ASP A 171 -20.16 -0.93 -0.16
N GLY A 172 -19.17 -1.59 0.44
CA GLY A 172 -18.27 -0.98 1.42
C GLY A 172 -17.03 -0.34 0.80
N PRO A 173 -16.24 0.34 1.64
CA PRO A 173 -14.91 0.82 1.26
C PRO A 173 -13.97 -0.34 0.97
N ASP A 174 -13.09 -0.15 0.00
CA ASP A 174 -12.11 -1.12 -0.45
C ASP A 174 -11.12 -1.48 0.66
N TRP A 175 -10.69 -2.73 0.66
CA TRP A 175 -9.53 -3.14 1.43
C TRP A 175 -8.26 -2.64 0.76
N THR A 176 -7.58 -1.68 1.37
CA THR A 176 -6.44 -0.96 0.77
C THR A 176 -5.26 -1.87 0.44
N LEU A 177 -4.69 -1.66 -0.75
CA LEU A 177 -3.39 -2.19 -1.16
C LEU A 177 -2.30 -1.15 -0.90
N TYR A 178 -1.14 -1.65 -0.50
CA TYR A 178 0.04 -0.85 -0.25
C TYR A 178 0.93 -0.77 -1.50
N PRO A 179 1.37 0.43 -1.93
CA PRO A 179 2.24 0.60 -3.09
C PRO A 179 3.66 0.10 -2.76
N ALA A 180 3.97 -1.13 -3.18
CA ALA A 180 5.26 -1.78 -2.97
C ALA A 180 6.35 -1.30 -3.95
N GLY A 181 6.00 -0.48 -4.94
CA GLY A 181 6.94 0.10 -5.89
C GLY A 181 6.84 -0.46 -7.30
N ASN A 182 7.33 0.27 -8.30
CA ASN A 182 7.29 -0.13 -9.71
C ASN A 182 5.86 -0.52 -10.20
N ASP A 183 4.86 0.27 -9.80
CA ASP A 183 3.44 0.01 -10.06
C ASP A 183 2.93 -1.36 -9.55
N ILE A 184 3.63 -1.92 -8.56
CA ILE A 184 3.23 -3.10 -7.79
C ILE A 184 2.53 -2.66 -6.51
N TYR A 185 1.38 -3.28 -6.25
CA TYR A 185 0.55 -3.07 -5.10
C TYR A 185 0.33 -4.40 -4.38
N VAL A 186 0.45 -4.42 -3.06
CA VAL A 186 0.37 -5.65 -2.27
C VAL A 186 -0.60 -5.46 -1.11
N THR A 187 -1.37 -6.50 -0.78
CA THR A 187 -2.13 -6.55 0.47
C THR A 187 -2.13 -7.94 1.06
N TYR A 188 -2.45 -8.01 2.36
CA TYR A 188 -2.65 -9.25 3.09
C TYR A 188 -4.05 -9.19 3.70
N VAL A 189 -4.90 -10.15 3.36
CA VAL A 189 -6.32 -10.12 3.74
C VAL A 189 -6.87 -11.52 3.87
N ASP A 190 -7.72 -11.72 4.89
CA ASP A 190 -8.53 -12.92 5.01
C ASP A 190 -9.72 -12.81 4.06
N LEU A 191 -9.84 -13.76 3.13
CA LEU A 191 -10.92 -13.84 2.16
C LEU A 191 -11.80 -15.06 2.42
N ILE A 192 -13.09 -14.90 2.14
CA ILE A 192 -14.06 -16.00 2.11
C ILE A 192 -14.38 -16.40 0.67
N ASN A 193 -15.16 -17.46 0.49
CA ASN A 193 -15.62 -17.86 -0.83
C ASN A 193 -16.52 -16.78 -1.42
N GLY A 194 -16.22 -16.35 -2.65
CA GLY A 194 -16.91 -15.24 -3.30
C GLY A 194 -16.10 -14.70 -4.47
N GLN A 195 -16.20 -13.41 -4.71
CA GLN A 195 -15.59 -12.68 -5.80
C GLN A 195 -14.90 -11.42 -5.30
N ILE A 196 -13.86 -11.02 -6.01
CA ILE A 196 -13.15 -9.75 -5.79
C ILE A 196 -12.99 -8.98 -7.10
N LYS A 197 -12.68 -7.70 -6.97
CA LYS A 197 -12.24 -6.81 -8.04
C LYS A 197 -11.25 -5.79 -7.49
N PHE A 198 -10.32 -5.33 -8.32
CA PHE A 198 -9.45 -4.20 -7.99
C PHE A 198 -10.13 -2.90 -8.37
N ARG A 199 -10.20 -1.94 -7.44
CA ARG A 199 -10.86 -0.66 -7.63
C ARG A 199 -9.95 0.48 -7.16
N LEU A 200 -9.93 1.57 -7.92
CA LEU A 200 -9.09 2.73 -7.60
C LEU A 200 -9.89 3.73 -6.77
N ASN A 201 -9.30 4.21 -5.67
CA ASN A 201 -9.83 5.28 -4.83
C ASN A 201 -11.27 5.06 -4.35
N ASN A 202 -11.69 3.82 -4.08
CA ASN A 202 -13.08 3.49 -3.73
C ASN A 202 -14.12 3.90 -4.80
N ASP A 203 -13.71 4.04 -6.07
CA ASP A 203 -14.55 4.52 -7.15
C ASP A 203 -14.54 3.57 -8.36
N TRP A 204 -15.71 3.34 -8.94
CA TRP A 204 -15.87 2.41 -10.07
C TRP A 204 -15.29 2.93 -11.40
N GLY A 205 -14.86 4.19 -11.49
CA GLY A 205 -14.33 4.80 -12.69
C GLY A 205 -13.14 4.05 -13.28
N VAL A 206 -12.20 3.60 -12.44
CA VAL A 206 -11.07 2.75 -12.84
C VAL A 206 -11.05 1.49 -11.98
N ASN A 207 -11.23 0.34 -12.62
CA ASN A 207 -11.24 -0.96 -11.96
C ASN A 207 -10.68 -2.04 -12.90
N TYR A 208 -10.10 -3.09 -12.32
CA TYR A 208 -9.56 -4.24 -13.04
C TYR A 208 -10.17 -5.54 -12.54
N GLY A 209 -10.44 -6.44 -13.48
CA GLY A 209 -10.87 -7.82 -13.25
C GLY A 209 -10.01 -8.79 -14.07
N ASP A 210 -10.51 -10.01 -14.28
CA ASP A 210 -9.88 -11.06 -15.07
C ASP A 210 -10.91 -11.74 -15.99
N THR A 211 -10.96 -11.29 -17.23
CA THR A 211 -11.81 -11.91 -18.27
C THR A 211 -11.04 -13.02 -18.96
N GLY A 212 -11.33 -14.27 -18.59
CA GLY A 212 -10.67 -15.45 -19.16
C GLY A 212 -9.98 -16.31 -18.12
N VAL A 213 -9.81 -15.79 -16.90
CA VAL A 213 -9.22 -16.47 -15.74
C VAL A 213 -7.79 -16.92 -16.05
N ASP A 214 -7.01 -16.03 -16.65
CA ASP A 214 -5.63 -16.29 -17.07
C ASP A 214 -4.60 -15.50 -16.24
N GLY A 215 -5.05 -14.75 -15.23
CA GLY A 215 -4.20 -14.00 -14.32
C GLY A 215 -3.74 -12.64 -14.86
N THR A 216 -4.28 -12.19 -15.99
CA THR A 216 -4.05 -10.83 -16.48
C THR A 216 -5.11 -9.85 -15.96
N LEU A 217 -4.74 -8.57 -15.90
CA LEU A 217 -5.60 -7.49 -15.45
C LEU A 217 -6.27 -6.83 -16.66
N GLU A 218 -7.59 -6.92 -16.77
CA GLU A 218 -8.36 -6.19 -17.80
C GLU A 218 -9.16 -5.05 -17.18
N ALA A 219 -9.05 -3.87 -17.78
CA ALA A 219 -9.84 -2.72 -17.39
C ALA A 219 -11.34 -3.04 -17.55
N GLY A 220 -12.08 -3.02 -16.45
CA GLY A 220 -13.49 -3.40 -16.43
C GLY A 220 -13.76 -4.88 -16.67
N GLY A 221 -12.75 -5.76 -16.57
CA GLY A 221 -12.89 -7.21 -16.76
C GLY A 221 -13.85 -7.90 -15.80
N ASP A 222 -14.08 -9.19 -15.99
CA ASP A 222 -14.95 -10.01 -15.13
C ASP A 222 -14.42 -10.08 -13.69
N ASN A 223 -15.29 -10.35 -12.72
CA ASN A 223 -14.87 -10.50 -11.33
C ASN A 223 -13.97 -11.72 -11.14
N ILE A 224 -13.05 -11.66 -10.19
CA ILE A 224 -12.09 -12.73 -9.89
C ILE A 224 -12.67 -13.62 -8.79
N ASP A 225 -12.81 -14.92 -9.04
CA ASP A 225 -13.37 -15.87 -8.06
C ASP A 225 -12.36 -16.27 -6.98
N ILE A 226 -12.79 -16.24 -5.73
CA ILE A 226 -12.12 -16.82 -4.57
C ILE A 226 -12.84 -18.11 -4.20
N THR A 227 -12.17 -19.23 -4.37
CA THR A 227 -12.75 -20.58 -4.20
C THR A 227 -12.27 -21.32 -2.95
N VAL A 228 -11.29 -20.75 -2.25
CA VAL A 228 -10.74 -21.28 -1.01
C VAL A 228 -10.69 -20.15 0.00
N GLU A 229 -11.30 -20.34 1.16
CA GLU A 229 -11.24 -19.38 2.26
C GLU A 229 -9.85 -19.41 2.91
N GLY A 230 -9.33 -18.25 3.29
CA GLY A 230 -8.09 -18.16 4.04
C GLY A 230 -7.38 -16.83 3.87
N LYS A 231 -6.17 -16.75 4.43
CA LYS A 231 -5.34 -15.56 4.36
C LYS A 231 -4.56 -15.53 3.05
N TYR A 232 -4.73 -14.47 2.27
CA TYR A 232 -4.03 -14.30 1.01
C TYR A 232 -2.99 -13.19 1.09
N LYS A 233 -1.84 -13.40 0.44
CA LYS A 233 -1.03 -12.33 -0.13
C LYS A 233 -1.51 -12.09 -1.55
N ILE A 234 -1.96 -10.87 -1.82
CA ILE A 234 -2.41 -10.47 -3.16
C ILE A 234 -1.42 -9.47 -3.70
N THR A 235 -0.93 -9.72 -4.91
CA THR A 235 -0.06 -8.79 -5.65
C THR A 235 -0.77 -8.36 -6.91
N MET A 236 -0.88 -7.06 -7.12
CA MET A 236 -1.34 -6.43 -8.34
C MET A 236 -0.15 -5.75 -9.01
N ASP A 237 0.16 -6.11 -10.24
CA ASP A 237 1.29 -5.58 -11.02
C ASP A 237 0.73 -4.87 -12.25
N LEU A 238 0.64 -3.54 -12.16
CA LEU A 238 0.14 -2.72 -13.27
C LEU A 238 1.15 -2.54 -14.39
N PHE A 239 2.45 -2.76 -14.14
CA PHE A 239 3.47 -2.70 -15.16
C PHE A 239 3.37 -3.89 -16.12
N ASN A 240 3.22 -5.10 -15.57
CA ASN A 240 3.06 -6.32 -16.34
C ASN A 240 1.60 -6.64 -16.67
N GLN A 241 0.63 -5.90 -16.12
CA GLN A 241 -0.80 -6.13 -16.23
C GLN A 241 -1.21 -7.53 -15.76
N THR A 242 -0.72 -7.94 -14.59
CA THR A 242 -1.01 -9.25 -13.98
C THR A 242 -1.34 -9.11 -12.50
N TYR A 243 -1.92 -10.16 -11.93
CA TYR A 243 -2.07 -10.28 -10.49
C TYR A 243 -1.74 -11.70 -10.01
N THR A 244 -1.47 -11.84 -8.72
CA THR A 244 -1.30 -13.14 -8.07
C THR A 244 -2.12 -13.22 -6.79
N LEU A 245 -2.67 -14.40 -6.55
CA LEU A 245 -3.35 -14.78 -5.31
C LEU A 245 -2.55 -15.91 -4.66
N GLU A 246 -1.79 -15.60 -3.62
CA GLU A 246 -0.98 -16.57 -2.88
C GLU A 246 -1.63 -16.85 -1.52
N LEU A 247 -2.14 -18.07 -1.33
CA LEU A 247 -2.67 -18.50 -0.04
C LEU A 247 -1.52 -18.71 0.96
N ILE A 248 -1.61 -18.05 2.11
CA ILE A 248 -0.65 -18.16 3.20
C ILE A 248 -1.12 -19.29 4.14
N PRO A 249 -0.29 -20.33 4.36
CA PRO A 249 -0.63 -21.47 5.22
C PRO A 249 -0.62 -21.15 6.72
#